data_AF-A0A7V2G0R7-F1
#
_entry.id   AF-A0A7V2G0R7-F1
#
_cell.length_a   1.000
_cell.length_b   1.000
_cell.length_c   1.000
_cell.angle_alpha   90.00
_cell.angle_beta   90.00
_cell.angle_gamma   90.00
#
_symmetry.space_group_name_H-M   'P 1'
#
loop_
_entity.id
_entity.type
_entity.pdbx_description
1 polymer ?
#
loop_
_entity_poly.entity_id
_entity_poly.type
_entity_poly.pdbx_seq_one_letter_code
_entity_poly.pdbx_strand_id
1 'polypeptide(L)' 'ERKSRVVELRFFAGMTNEQIAEVLGVARSTVADDWAVARAWLAGQLRDGE' A
#
# COMPACT_ATOMS: atom_id res chain seq x y z
N GLU A 1 -6.83 7.50 2.53
CA GLU A 1 -7.59 6.85 1.43
C GLU A 1 -6.76 5.99 0.48
N ARG A 2 -5.93 6.53 -0.43
CA ARG A 2 -5.24 5.67 -1.43
C ARG A 2 -4.23 4.68 -0.82
N LYS A 3 -3.42 5.14 0.14
CA LYS A 3 -2.40 4.33 0.85
C LYS A 3 -3.01 3.14 1.60
N SER A 4 -4.17 3.33 2.27
CA SER A 4 -4.88 2.25 2.95
C SER A 4 -5.43 1.23 1.95
N ARG A 5 -5.97 1.69 0.80
CA ARG A 5 -6.43 0.79 -0.26
C ARG A 5 -5.31 -0.04 -0.87
N VAL A 6 -4.11 0.54 -1.04
CA VAL A 6 -2.91 -0.20 -1.50
C VAL A 6 -2.51 -1.29 -0.50
N VAL A 7 -2.55 -1.00 0.80
CA VAL A 7 -2.31 -2.01 1.86
C VAL A 7 -3.36 -3.12 1.80
N GLU A 8 -4.64 -2.76 1.67
CA GLU A 8 -5.76 -3.70 1.58
C GLU A 8 -5.58 -4.70 0.42
N LEU A 9 -5.40 -4.17 -0.79
CA LEU A 9 -5.26 -4.97 -1.99
C LEU A 9 -3.98 -5.83 -1.99
N ARG A 10 -2.90 -5.33 -1.40
CA ARG A 10 -1.63 -6.06 -1.38
C ARG A 10 -1.57 -7.15 -0.33
N PHE A 11 -2.01 -6.88 0.90
CA PHE A 11 -1.94 -7.85 2.00
C PHE A 11 -3.14 -8.77 2.08
N PHE A 12 -4.36 -8.25 1.87
CA PHE A 12 -5.58 -9.05 2.03
C PHE A 12 -6.05 -9.66 0.72
N ALA A 13 -5.88 -8.97 -0.41
CA ALA A 13 -6.25 -9.51 -1.73
C ALA A 13 -5.06 -10.14 -2.48
N GLY A 14 -3.83 -10.05 -1.97
CA GLY A 14 -2.65 -10.69 -2.55
C GLY A 14 -2.19 -10.11 -3.90
N MET A 15 -2.58 -8.88 -4.24
CA MET A 15 -2.35 -8.31 -5.57
C MET A 15 -0.93 -7.75 -5.76
N THR A 16 -0.44 -7.79 -7.00
CA THR A 16 0.81 -7.13 -7.40
C THR A 16 0.62 -5.62 -7.59
N ASN A 17 1.72 -4.86 -7.67
CA ASN A 17 1.63 -3.40 -7.85
C ASN A 17 1.02 -3.03 -9.20
N GLU A 18 1.24 -3.85 -10.24
CA GLU A 18 0.63 -3.68 -11.57
C GLU A 18 -0.89 -3.86 -11.50
N GLN A 19 -1.37 -4.92 -10.86
CA GLN A 19 -2.80 -5.16 -10.69
C GLN A 19 -3.48 -4.07 -9.86
N ILE A 20 -2.80 -3.59 -8.80
CA ILE A 20 -3.31 -2.50 -7.97
C ILE A 20 -3.37 -1.19 -8.78
N ALA A 21 -2.38 -0.93 -9.62
CA ALA A 21 -2.35 0.25 -10.48
C ALA A 21 -3.54 0.26 -11.46
N GLU A 22 -3.86 -0.90 -12.04
CA GLU A 22 -5.05 -1.08 -12.89
C GLU A 22 -6.35 -0.86 -12.12
N VAL A 23 -6.50 -1.47 -10.93
CA VAL A 23 -7.71 -1.33 -10.10
C VAL A 23 -7.93 0.11 -9.65
N LEU A 24 -6.85 0.83 -9.32
CA LEU A 24 -6.93 2.20 -8.81
C LEU A 24 -6.87 3.26 -9.90
N GLY A 25 -6.61 2.89 -11.16
CA GLY A 25 -6.50 3.82 -12.29
C GLY A 25 -5.32 4.79 -12.15
N VAL A 26 -4.20 4.34 -11.60
CA VAL A 26 -3.00 5.16 -11.36
C VAL A 26 -1.75 4.52 -11.95
N ALA A 27 -0.66 5.27 -12.02
CA ALA A 27 0.62 4.71 -12.45
C ALA A 27 1.16 3.71 -11.40
N ARG A 28 1.86 2.68 -11.86
CA ARG A 28 2.57 1.71 -11.00
C ARG A 28 3.54 2.38 -10.03
N SER A 29 4.22 3.45 -10.46
CA SER A 29 5.10 4.25 -9.60
C SER A 29 4.35 4.87 -8.43
N THR A 30 3.15 5.41 -8.68
CA THR A 30 2.28 5.95 -7.63
C THR A 30 1.91 4.88 -6.59
N VAL A 31 1.61 3.65 -7.04
CA VAL A 31 1.35 2.53 -6.11
C VAL A 31 2.59 2.21 -5.28
N ALA A 32 3.78 2.21 -5.88
CA ALA A 32 5.03 1.94 -5.18
C ALA A 32 5.34 3.00 -4.11
N ASP A 33 5.13 4.28 -4.43
CA ASP A 33 5.33 5.40 -3.49
C ASP A 33 4.30 5.35 -2.35
N ASP A 34 3.03 5.12 -2.67
CA ASP A 34 1.98 4.98 -1.68
C ASP A 34 2.23 3.82 -0.72
N TRP A 35 2.70 2.70 -1.28
CA TRP A 35 3.08 1.53 -0.51
C TRP A 35 4.28 1.79 0.40
N ALA A 36 5.32 2.46 -0.08
CA ALA A 36 6.49 2.80 0.74
C ALA A 36 6.09 3.64 1.97
N VAL A 37 5.25 4.67 1.76
CA VAL A 37 4.74 5.50 2.86
C VAL A 37 3.86 4.70 3.82
N ALA A 38 2.94 3.89 3.29
CA ALA A 38 2.05 3.08 4.12
C ALA A 38 2.83 2.09 4.99
N ARG A 39 3.86 1.45 4.42
CA ARG A 39 4.70 0.49 5.15
C ARG A 39 5.54 1.16 6.23
N ALA A 40 6.10 2.34 5.95
CA ALA A 40 6.87 3.11 6.94
C ALA A 40 5.99 3.54 8.12
N TRP A 41 4.76 4.00 7.84
CA TRP A 41 3.81 4.36 8.89
C TRP A 41 3.41 3.15 9.74
N LEU A 42 3.05 2.02 9.12
CA LEU A 42 2.72 0.77 9.82
C LEU A 42 3.88 0.29 10.71
N ALA A 43 5.11 0.35 10.20
CA ALA A 43 6.29 -0.03 10.96
C ALA A 43 6.51 0.87 12.19
N GLY A 44 6.19 2.16 12.11
CA GLY A 44 6.20 3.04 13.28
C GLY A 44 5.15 2.64 14.31
N GLN A 45 3.90 2.46 13.88
CA GLN A 45 2.80 2.08 14.77
C GLN A 45 3.01 0.74 15.48
N LEU A 46 3.62 -0.24 14.80
CA LEU A 46 3.93 -1.54 15.41
C LEU A 46 5.04 -1.46 16.46
N ARG A 47 5.95 -0.49 16.35
CA ARG A 47 7.04 -0.29 17.33
C ARG A 47 6.58 0.50 18.55
N ASP A 48 5.60 1.39 18.38
CA ASP A 48 5.05 2.20 19.47
C ASP A 48 4.00 1.43 20.31
N GLY A 49 3.57 0.26 19.84
CA GLY A 49 2.57 -0.60 20.50
C GLY A 49 3.13 -1.74 21.36
N GLU A 50 4.45 -1.80 21.55
CA GLU A 50 5.14 -2.67 22.53
C GLU A 50 5.21 -2.02 23.92
#